data_AF-A0A1G9G3U3-F1
#
_entry.id   AF-A0A1G9G3U3-F1
#
_cell.length_a   1.000
_cell.length_b   1.000
_cell.length_c   1.000
_cell.angle_alpha   90.00
_cell.angle_beta   90.00
_cell.angle_gamma   90.00
#
_symmetry.space_group_name_H-M   'P 1'
#
loop_
_entity.id
_entity.type
_entity.pdbx_description
1 polymer ?
#
loop_
_entity_poly.entity_id
_entity_poly.type
_entity_poly.pdbx_seq_one_letter_code
_entity_poly.pdbx_strand_id
1 'polypeptide(L)'
;MPRLPAPSLDRFARPWVPLLLVVWLNGCSSVAYYGQLLEGQLDLLSRREPIAGLVRDDSRDARLRQRLALALQARTFASAELGLPDNDSYRLYADIGRPYVVWNVFATPELSLEPLTHCFPVAGCVAYRGYYRQGTARGAAAVLQQDGWDTYVAGIPAYSTLGWFDDPILNSMLHWDDDRLAATIFHELAHQMFYVRDDTAFNESFASFVEREGLRQWGAHRGLPPADPAALRQREQFTALVLATREALQRLYASDLPDAEKRQRKAATFERLRQDYRHLRDSQWHGDRRYDTWIESPLNNAKLLPFGLYDRWVSAFAALFEREGKDWQRFYGAVERLGRLSAEERQRRLQQLEAGGETPASATAD
;
A
#
# COMPACT_ATOMS: atom_id res chain seq x y z
N MET A 1 -17.33 14.79 75.26
CA MET A 1 -17.72 14.74 73.83
C MET A 1 -16.77 13.81 73.10
N PRO A 2 -17.24 12.70 72.49
CA PRO A 2 -16.37 11.79 71.74
C PRO A 2 -16.03 12.38 70.36
N ARG A 3 -14.76 12.31 69.95
CA ARG A 3 -14.33 12.66 68.60
C ARG A 3 -14.78 11.55 67.65
N LEU A 4 -15.59 11.90 66.64
CA LEU A 4 -15.91 11.02 65.53
C LEU A 4 -14.65 10.76 64.69
N PRO A 5 -14.37 9.52 64.25
CA PRO A 5 -13.29 9.24 63.32
C PRO A 5 -13.64 9.80 61.94
N ALA A 6 -12.72 10.56 61.34
CA ALA A 6 -12.84 11.00 59.96
C ALA A 6 -12.83 9.77 59.04
N PRO A 7 -13.78 9.61 58.11
CA PRO A 7 -13.75 8.53 57.15
C PRO A 7 -12.53 8.72 56.25
N SER A 8 -11.62 7.74 56.22
CA SER A 8 -10.50 7.73 55.29
C SER A 8 -11.04 7.65 53.86
N LEU A 9 -10.92 8.74 53.11
CA LEU A 9 -11.23 8.80 51.67
C LEU A 9 -10.40 7.78 50.84
N ASP A 10 -9.35 7.21 51.43
CA ASP A 10 -8.40 6.30 50.78
C ASP A 10 -8.93 4.91 50.39
N ARG A 11 -10.11 4.49 50.87
CA ARG A 11 -10.60 3.13 50.58
C ARG A 11 -11.44 3.01 49.31
N PHE A 12 -12.05 4.11 48.84
CA PHE A 12 -12.92 4.07 47.66
C PHE A 12 -12.20 4.35 46.33
N ALA A 13 -11.05 5.04 46.34
CA ALA A 13 -10.29 5.34 45.13
C ALA A 13 -9.29 4.23 44.73
N ARG A 14 -8.95 3.31 45.66
CA ARG A 14 -7.90 2.30 45.49
C ARG A 14 -8.10 1.28 44.35
N PRO A 15 -9.33 0.83 43.99
CA PRO A 15 -9.52 -0.02 42.82
C PRO A 15 -9.56 0.77 41.50
N TRP A 16 -9.72 2.10 41.53
CA TRP A 16 -9.78 2.96 40.35
C TRP A 16 -8.42 3.51 39.92
N VAL A 17 -7.45 3.58 40.84
CA VAL A 17 -6.06 3.96 40.52
C VAL A 17 -5.43 3.05 39.46
N PRO A 18 -5.51 1.71 39.52
CA PRO A 18 -4.99 0.85 38.45
C PRO A 18 -5.81 0.98 37.17
N LEU A 19 -7.13 1.22 37.25
CA LEU A 19 -7.98 1.41 36.07
C LEU A 19 -7.65 2.74 35.34
N LEU A 20 -7.44 3.82 36.09
CA LEU A 20 -6.99 5.11 35.58
C LEU A 20 -5.57 5.03 35.04
N LEU A 21 -4.65 4.30 35.68
CA LEU A 21 -3.31 4.05 35.13
C LEU A 21 -3.38 3.24 33.83
N VAL A 22 -4.22 2.20 33.73
CA VAL A 22 -4.39 1.41 32.50
C VAL A 22 -5.01 2.26 31.39
N VAL A 23 -5.99 3.12 31.69
CA VAL A 23 -6.59 4.06 30.74
C VAL A 23 -5.61 5.17 30.32
N TRP A 24 -4.78 5.68 31.23
CA TRP A 24 -3.75 6.68 30.89
C TRP A 24 -2.59 6.07 30.11
N LEU A 25 -2.14 4.85 30.43
CA LEU A 25 -1.05 4.18 29.73
C LEU A 25 -1.45 3.75 28.30
N ASN A 26 -2.69 3.28 28.09
CA ASN A 26 -3.22 2.94 26.76
C ASN A 26 -3.74 4.17 25.99
N GLY A 27 -4.22 5.18 26.70
CA GLY A 27 -4.67 6.45 26.11
C GLY A 27 -3.50 7.28 25.57
N CYS A 28 -2.37 7.32 26.27
CA CYS A 28 -1.18 8.05 25.83
C CYS A 28 -0.60 7.51 24.51
N SER A 29 -0.61 6.19 24.28
CA SER A 29 -0.11 5.62 23.02
C SER A 29 -1.01 5.94 21.84
N SER A 30 -2.33 5.99 22.05
CA SER A 30 -3.30 6.38 21.04
C SER A 30 -3.25 7.89 20.76
N VAL A 31 -3.20 8.73 21.80
CA VAL A 31 -3.06 10.19 21.67
C VAL A 31 -1.75 10.56 20.98
N ALA A 32 -0.63 9.96 21.37
CA ALA A 32 0.66 10.20 20.72
C ALA A 32 0.64 9.75 19.25
N TYR A 33 -0.06 8.65 18.94
CA TYR A 33 -0.17 8.17 17.57
C TYR A 33 -1.03 9.10 16.69
N TYR A 34 -2.20 9.52 17.14
CA TYR A 34 -3.02 10.46 16.37
C TYR A 34 -2.39 11.85 16.32
N GLY A 35 -1.68 12.25 17.38
CA GLY A 35 -0.87 13.46 17.42
C GLY A 35 0.19 13.47 16.31
N GLN A 36 0.96 12.39 16.12
CA GLN A 36 1.95 12.35 15.04
C GLN A 36 1.34 12.28 13.64
N LEU A 37 0.13 11.69 13.48
CA LEU A 37 -0.58 11.74 12.21
C LEU A 37 -0.98 13.18 11.86
N LEU A 38 -1.54 13.91 12.82
CA LEU A 38 -1.94 15.31 12.64
C LEU A 38 -0.73 16.21 12.37
N GLU A 39 0.30 16.11 13.21
CA GLU A 39 1.52 16.91 13.08
C GLU A 39 2.20 16.67 11.72
N GLY A 40 2.37 15.40 11.33
CA GLY A 40 2.99 15.05 10.06
C GLY A 40 2.18 15.51 8.85
N GLN A 41 0.84 15.41 8.92
CA GLN A 41 -0.03 15.92 7.86
C GLN A 41 0.04 17.44 7.76
N LEU A 42 -0.05 18.16 8.87
CA LEU A 42 0.00 19.62 8.88
C LEU A 42 1.35 20.16 8.40
N ASP A 43 2.46 19.55 8.84
CA ASP A 43 3.82 19.87 8.34
C ASP A 43 3.87 19.72 6.82
N LEU A 44 3.40 18.58 6.27
CA LEU A 44 3.36 18.33 4.84
C LEU A 44 2.49 19.38 4.10
N LEU A 45 1.27 19.62 4.58
CA LEU A 45 0.35 20.56 3.94
C LEU A 45 0.86 22.01 3.97
N SER A 46 1.62 22.38 5.00
CA SER A 46 2.20 23.73 5.13
C SER A 46 3.37 24.00 4.18
N ARG A 47 4.01 22.95 3.65
CA ARG A 47 5.17 23.04 2.75
C ARG A 47 4.82 23.07 1.27
N ARG A 48 3.53 23.07 0.93
CA ARG A 48 3.07 22.96 -0.45
C ARG A 48 3.33 24.25 -1.22
N GLU A 49 4.02 24.14 -2.34
CA GLU A 49 4.28 25.20 -3.30
C GLU A 49 3.73 24.80 -4.68
N PRO A 50 3.06 25.71 -5.43
CA PRO A 50 2.58 25.39 -6.77
C PRO A 50 3.72 25.05 -7.74
N ILE A 51 3.65 23.89 -8.39
CA ILE A 51 4.71 23.43 -9.30
C ILE A 51 4.92 24.42 -10.46
N ALA A 52 3.83 24.98 -10.99
CA ALA A 52 3.89 25.93 -12.09
C ALA A 52 4.73 27.18 -11.76
N GLY A 53 4.83 27.57 -10.49
CA GLY A 53 5.73 28.63 -10.04
C GLY A 53 7.18 28.16 -10.00
N LEU A 54 7.42 27.00 -9.37
CA LEU A 54 8.75 26.41 -9.22
C LEU A 54 9.45 26.14 -10.56
N VAL A 55 8.72 25.64 -11.56
CA VAL A 55 9.26 25.36 -12.89
C VAL A 55 9.74 26.63 -13.61
N ARG A 56 9.10 27.78 -13.37
CA ARG A 56 9.45 29.08 -13.98
C ARG A 56 10.53 29.85 -13.21
N ASP A 57 10.83 29.44 -11.98
CA ASP A 57 11.80 30.10 -11.12
C ASP A 57 13.23 29.63 -11.45
N ASP A 58 13.98 30.47 -12.17
CA ASP A 58 15.36 30.18 -12.58
C ASP A 58 16.36 30.10 -11.42
N SER A 59 15.96 30.52 -10.20
CA SER A 59 16.79 30.34 -9.01
C SER A 59 16.73 28.92 -8.43
N ARG A 60 15.76 28.09 -8.85
CA ARG A 60 15.62 26.70 -8.39
C ARG A 60 16.52 25.76 -9.17
N ASP A 61 16.88 24.65 -8.52
CA ASP A 61 17.69 23.60 -9.12
C ASP A 61 17.08 23.11 -10.46
N ALA A 62 17.90 23.08 -11.52
CA ALA A 62 17.44 22.78 -12.87
C ALA A 62 16.88 21.35 -12.99
N ARG A 63 17.45 20.38 -12.26
CA ARG A 63 16.97 19.00 -12.27
C ARG A 63 15.61 18.90 -11.57
N LEU A 64 15.42 19.57 -10.44
CA LEU A 64 14.12 19.66 -9.77
C LEU A 64 13.06 20.23 -10.71
N ARG A 65 13.35 21.36 -11.37
CA ARG A 65 12.45 22.01 -12.33
C ARG A 65 12.06 21.06 -13.46
N GLN A 66 13.03 20.38 -14.07
CA GLN A 66 12.78 19.42 -15.14
C GLN A 66 11.86 18.26 -14.69
N ARG A 67 12.16 17.67 -13.53
CA ARG A 67 11.36 16.57 -12.98
C ARG A 67 9.94 17.00 -12.64
N LEU A 68 9.77 18.18 -12.05
CA LEU A 68 8.46 18.72 -11.73
C LEU A 68 7.66 19.10 -12.99
N ALA A 69 8.32 19.60 -14.03
CA ALA A 69 7.68 19.84 -15.32
C ALA A 69 7.17 18.54 -15.93
N LEU A 70 7.94 17.45 -15.85
CA LEU A 70 7.49 16.13 -16.29
C LEU A 70 6.30 15.62 -15.45
N ALA A 71 6.35 15.80 -14.13
CA ALA A 71 5.23 15.42 -13.25
C ALA A 71 3.93 16.11 -13.66
N LEU A 72 3.98 17.41 -14.00
CA LEU A 72 2.81 18.13 -14.52
C LEU A 72 2.31 17.61 -15.86
N GLN A 73 3.20 17.17 -16.75
CA GLN A 73 2.81 16.56 -18.03
C GLN A 73 2.11 15.21 -17.78
N ALA A 74 2.68 14.35 -16.94
CA ALA A 74 2.07 13.08 -16.55
C ALA A 74 0.71 13.32 -15.88
N ARG A 75 0.61 14.25 -14.94
CA ARG A 75 -0.68 14.64 -14.33
C ARG A 75 -1.68 15.06 -15.43
N THR A 76 -1.30 15.94 -16.34
CA THR A 76 -2.21 16.42 -17.40
C THR A 76 -2.70 15.25 -18.26
N PHE A 77 -1.80 14.34 -18.63
CA PHE A 77 -2.11 13.11 -19.33
C PHE A 77 -3.08 12.20 -18.54
N ALA A 78 -2.88 12.06 -17.23
CA ALA A 78 -3.75 11.26 -16.36
C ALA A 78 -5.22 11.68 -16.49
N SER A 79 -5.48 12.98 -16.46
CA SER A 79 -6.87 13.48 -16.57
C SER A 79 -7.38 13.46 -18.00
N ALA A 80 -6.56 13.88 -18.97
CA ALA A 80 -7.00 14.03 -20.36
C ALA A 80 -7.18 12.70 -21.10
N GLU A 81 -6.29 11.74 -20.86
CA GLU A 81 -6.20 10.50 -21.63
C GLU A 81 -6.66 9.28 -20.82
N LEU A 82 -6.38 9.25 -19.51
CA LEU A 82 -6.79 8.14 -18.64
C LEU A 82 -8.14 8.37 -17.93
N GLY A 83 -8.74 9.55 -18.09
CA GLY A 83 -10.00 9.90 -17.43
C GLY A 83 -9.93 9.97 -15.90
N LEU A 84 -8.72 10.14 -15.34
CA LEU A 84 -8.53 10.29 -13.89
C LEU A 84 -8.95 11.69 -13.40
N PRO A 85 -9.21 11.87 -12.09
CA PRO A 85 -9.72 13.14 -11.55
C PRO A 85 -8.91 14.36 -11.97
N ASP A 86 -9.60 15.44 -12.37
CA ASP A 86 -8.99 16.73 -12.70
C ASP A 86 -9.10 17.71 -11.52
N ASN A 87 -8.36 17.44 -10.43
CA ASN A 87 -8.31 18.28 -9.22
C ASN A 87 -6.89 18.85 -8.94
N ASP A 88 -6.67 19.54 -7.83
CA ASP A 88 -5.37 20.17 -7.55
C ASP A 88 -4.29 19.19 -7.03
N SER A 89 -4.63 17.92 -6.80
CA SER A 89 -3.66 16.89 -6.42
C SER A 89 -2.59 16.71 -7.49
N TYR A 90 -1.35 16.56 -7.03
CA TYR A 90 -0.12 16.41 -7.80
C TYR A 90 0.20 17.59 -8.74
N ARG A 91 -0.45 18.74 -8.54
CA ARG A 91 -0.07 20.04 -9.13
C ARG A 91 0.78 20.92 -8.18
N LEU A 92 0.90 20.48 -6.93
CA LEU A 92 1.69 21.09 -5.86
C LEU A 92 2.95 20.26 -5.60
N TYR A 93 3.99 20.87 -5.04
CA TYR A 93 5.21 20.20 -4.58
C TYR A 93 5.45 20.49 -3.11
N ALA A 94 5.92 19.51 -2.35
CA ALA A 94 6.39 19.70 -0.98
C ALA A 94 7.70 18.94 -0.75
N ASP A 95 8.74 19.68 -0.34
CA ASP A 95 9.97 19.09 0.16
C ASP A 95 9.85 18.80 1.67
N ILE A 96 9.62 17.53 1.99
CA ILE A 96 9.47 17.05 3.36
C ILE A 96 10.83 16.72 4.03
N GLY A 97 11.95 16.88 3.31
CA GLY A 97 13.31 16.73 3.84
C GLY A 97 13.66 15.31 4.31
N ARG A 98 12.92 14.30 3.85
CA ARG A 98 13.08 12.89 4.26
C ARG A 98 12.87 11.93 3.07
N PRO A 99 13.44 10.70 3.12
CA PRO A 99 13.41 9.78 1.99
C PRO A 99 12.03 9.16 1.71
N TYR A 100 11.14 9.15 2.70
CA TYR A 100 9.81 8.55 2.63
C TYR A 100 8.80 9.41 3.38
N VAL A 101 7.58 9.51 2.85
CA VAL A 101 6.52 10.30 3.48
C VAL A 101 6.07 9.67 4.79
N VAL A 102 5.90 8.35 4.78
CA VAL A 102 5.56 7.53 5.93
C VAL A 102 6.33 6.22 5.91
N TRP A 103 6.39 5.58 7.07
CA TRP A 103 6.92 4.25 7.29
C TRP A 103 5.78 3.36 7.74
N ASN A 104 5.43 2.37 6.92
CA ASN A 104 4.37 1.42 7.23
C ASN A 104 4.94 0.26 8.03
N VAL A 105 4.30 -0.03 9.16
CA VAL A 105 4.53 -1.24 9.95
C VAL A 105 3.47 -2.26 9.57
N PHE A 106 3.93 -3.40 9.06
CA PHE A 106 3.15 -4.59 8.81
C PHE A 106 3.44 -5.59 9.93
N ALA A 107 2.42 -6.31 10.38
CA ALA A 107 2.59 -7.35 11.39
C ALA A 107 1.65 -8.52 11.14
N THR A 108 2.10 -9.73 11.45
CA THR A 108 1.29 -10.96 11.45
C THR A 108 1.70 -11.83 12.64
N PRO A 109 0.82 -12.74 13.12
CA PRO A 109 1.27 -13.80 14.00
C PRO A 109 2.39 -14.63 13.33
N GLU A 110 3.27 -15.22 14.14
CA GLU A 110 4.42 -16.00 13.66
C GLU A 110 4.01 -17.14 12.70
N LEU A 111 2.87 -17.76 12.93
CA LEU A 111 2.35 -18.89 12.15
C LEU A 111 1.01 -18.56 11.47
N SER A 112 0.86 -17.32 11.00
CA SER A 112 -0.28 -16.88 10.18
C SER A 112 0.16 -15.84 9.16
N LEU A 113 -0.57 -15.75 8.05
CA LEU A 113 -0.44 -14.67 7.06
C LEU A 113 -1.54 -13.60 7.23
N GLU A 114 -2.39 -13.73 8.25
CA GLU A 114 -3.40 -12.72 8.57
C GLU A 114 -2.74 -11.48 9.16
N PRO A 115 -2.98 -10.29 8.58
CA PRO A 115 -2.37 -9.06 9.07
C PRO A 115 -3.02 -8.59 10.37
N LEU A 116 -2.23 -7.95 11.23
CA LEU A 116 -2.76 -7.08 12.27
C LEU A 116 -3.44 -5.89 11.58
N THR A 117 -4.75 -5.78 11.72
CA THR A 117 -5.53 -4.71 11.12
C THR A 117 -5.63 -3.49 12.03
N HIS A 118 -5.66 -2.32 11.40
CA HIS A 118 -5.83 -1.04 12.07
C HIS A 118 -7.00 -0.29 11.42
N CYS A 119 -8.02 0.05 12.20
CA CYS A 119 -9.23 0.67 11.70
C CYS A 119 -9.23 2.18 11.93
N PHE A 120 -9.51 2.91 10.85
CA PHE A 120 -9.56 4.37 10.82
C PHE A 120 -10.96 4.83 10.36
N PRO A 121 -11.46 5.98 10.85
CA PRO A 121 -12.81 6.45 10.52
C PRO A 121 -13.07 6.63 9.02
N VAL A 122 -12.05 7.06 8.27
CA VAL A 122 -12.16 7.38 6.84
C VAL A 122 -11.77 6.19 5.97
N ALA A 123 -10.54 5.68 6.14
CA ALA A 123 -9.98 4.59 5.32
C ALA A 123 -10.54 3.19 5.64
N GLY A 124 -11.26 3.02 6.75
CA GLY A 124 -11.64 1.69 7.24
C GLY A 124 -10.45 0.94 7.84
N CYS A 125 -10.53 -0.38 7.85
CA CYS A 125 -9.49 -1.26 8.36
C CYS A 125 -8.44 -1.56 7.29
N VAL A 126 -7.19 -1.21 7.59
CA VAL A 126 -6.03 -1.44 6.72
C VAL A 126 -5.06 -2.43 7.37
N ALA A 127 -4.31 -3.16 6.53
CA ALA A 127 -3.38 -4.21 6.93
C ALA A 127 -2.00 -3.71 7.42
N TYR A 128 -1.87 -2.40 7.69
CA TYR A 128 -0.63 -1.77 8.12
C TYR A 128 -0.90 -0.52 8.95
N ARG A 129 0.11 -0.03 9.67
CA ARG A 129 0.07 1.24 10.39
C ARG A 129 1.17 2.18 9.93
N GLY A 130 0.78 3.35 9.42
CA GLY A 130 1.71 4.37 8.94
C GLY A 130 2.24 5.28 10.06
N TYR A 131 3.52 5.64 9.97
CA TYR A 131 4.21 6.56 10.88
C TYR A 131 5.07 7.55 10.09
N TYR A 132 4.98 8.85 10.41
CA TYR A 132 5.79 9.86 9.74
C TYR A 132 7.29 9.79 10.06
N ARG A 133 7.66 9.20 11.21
CA ARG A 133 9.05 9.05 11.66
C ARG A 133 9.47 7.59 11.69
N GLN A 134 10.62 7.29 11.07
CA GLN A 134 11.18 5.93 11.01
C GLN A 134 11.43 5.34 12.40
N GLY A 135 11.98 6.15 13.33
CA GLY A 135 12.26 5.71 14.69
C GLY A 135 11.01 5.22 15.42
N THR A 136 9.89 5.93 15.26
CA THR A 136 8.59 5.54 15.83
C THR A 136 8.07 4.25 15.21
N ALA A 137 8.18 4.09 13.88
CA ALA A 137 7.80 2.85 13.19
C ALA A 137 8.62 1.64 13.68
N ARG A 138 9.94 1.81 13.82
CA ARG A 138 10.84 0.76 14.35
C ARG A 138 10.54 0.43 15.80
N GLY A 139 10.26 1.43 16.63
CA GLY A 139 9.84 1.22 18.02
C GLY A 139 8.54 0.43 18.11
N ALA A 140 7.53 0.79 17.32
CA ALA A 140 6.26 0.06 17.26
C ALA A 140 6.43 -1.39 16.77
N ALA A 141 7.27 -1.60 15.75
CA ALA A 141 7.61 -2.96 15.30
C ALA A 141 8.34 -3.76 16.38
N ALA A 142 9.28 -3.17 17.11
CA ALA A 142 10.02 -3.84 18.17
C ALA A 142 9.12 -4.30 19.34
N VAL A 143 8.12 -3.50 19.72
CA VAL A 143 7.12 -3.89 20.73
C VAL A 143 6.35 -5.13 20.26
N LEU A 144 5.84 -5.12 19.03
CA LEU A 144 5.12 -6.26 18.46
C LEU A 144 6.01 -7.51 18.36
N GLN A 145 7.29 -7.35 18.03
CA GLN A 145 8.24 -8.48 18.01
C GLN A 145 8.45 -9.10 19.40
N GLN A 146 8.45 -8.31 20.48
CA GLN A 146 8.51 -8.82 21.85
C GLN A 146 7.28 -9.68 22.20
N ASP A 147 6.14 -9.35 21.61
CA ASP A 147 4.89 -10.11 21.73
C ASP A 147 4.81 -11.31 20.77
N GLY A 148 5.89 -11.63 20.06
CA GLY A 148 5.98 -12.80 19.17
C GLY A 148 5.44 -12.59 17.75
N TRP A 149 5.22 -11.34 17.32
CA TRP A 149 4.77 -11.04 15.97
C TRP A 149 5.93 -11.01 14.98
N ASP A 150 5.68 -11.52 13.77
CA ASP A 150 6.49 -11.17 12.61
C ASP A 150 6.17 -9.74 12.22
N THR A 151 7.18 -8.89 12.03
CA THR A 151 6.97 -7.49 11.61
C THR A 151 7.84 -7.10 10.43
N TYR A 152 7.35 -6.16 9.63
CA TYR A 152 8.12 -5.55 8.55
C TYR A 152 7.87 -4.04 8.52
N VAL A 153 8.95 -3.25 8.41
CA VAL A 153 8.89 -1.79 8.31
C VAL A 153 9.30 -1.38 6.90
N ALA A 154 8.37 -0.80 6.14
CA ALA A 154 8.59 -0.36 4.77
C ALA A 154 8.54 1.16 4.66
N GLY A 155 9.49 1.76 3.94
CA GLY A 155 9.44 3.16 3.57
C GLY A 155 8.47 3.35 2.40
N ILE A 156 7.52 4.26 2.54
CA ILE A 156 6.49 4.54 1.54
C ILE A 156 6.77 5.91 0.91
N PRO A 157 6.92 5.98 -0.42
CA PRO A 157 7.32 7.21 -1.13
C PRO A 157 6.21 8.26 -1.23
N ALA A 158 4.96 7.82 -1.26
CA ALA A 158 3.76 8.56 -1.60
C ALA A 158 2.55 7.85 -0.98
N TYR A 159 1.50 8.60 -0.72
CA TYR A 159 0.18 8.05 -0.45
C TYR A 159 -0.85 9.05 -0.98
N SER A 160 -2.10 8.58 -1.11
CA SER A 160 -3.27 9.39 -1.41
C SER A 160 -4.09 9.62 -0.15
N THR A 161 -4.57 10.85 0.05
CA THR A 161 -5.60 11.16 1.05
C THR A 161 -7.01 10.88 0.52
N LEU A 162 -7.13 10.14 -0.59
CA LEU A 162 -8.39 9.83 -1.27
C LEU A 162 -9.16 11.10 -1.70
N GLY A 163 -8.43 12.19 -1.96
CA GLY A 163 -9.00 13.47 -2.40
C GLY A 163 -9.52 14.37 -1.27
N TRP A 164 -9.23 14.05 0.00
CA TRP A 164 -9.55 14.95 1.13
C TRP A 164 -8.68 16.21 1.14
N PHE A 165 -7.48 16.13 0.58
CA PHE A 165 -6.57 17.25 0.39
C PHE A 165 -5.96 17.21 -1.00
N ASP A 166 -5.42 18.35 -1.43
CA ASP A 166 -4.58 18.43 -2.62
C ASP A 166 -3.20 17.84 -2.29
N ASP A 167 -3.07 16.54 -2.52
CA ASP A 167 -1.86 15.77 -2.23
C ASP A 167 -0.72 16.27 -3.15
N PRO A 168 0.43 16.75 -2.61
CA PRO A 168 1.51 17.26 -3.44
C PRO A 168 2.38 16.13 -4.01
N ILE A 169 3.13 16.44 -5.07
CA ILE A 169 4.35 15.70 -5.40
C ILE A 169 5.36 15.90 -4.27
N LEU A 170 5.91 14.82 -3.74
CA LEU A 170 6.86 14.85 -2.62
C LEU A 170 8.29 14.65 -3.12
N ASN A 171 9.27 15.24 -2.42
CA ASN A 171 10.69 14.96 -2.72
C ASN A 171 11.01 13.44 -2.67
N SER A 172 10.30 12.66 -1.84
CA SER A 172 10.40 11.20 -1.78
C SER A 172 10.00 10.48 -3.07
N MET A 173 9.11 11.06 -3.87
CA MET A 173 8.70 10.53 -5.20
C MET A 173 9.76 10.81 -6.27
N LEU A 174 10.60 11.84 -6.07
CA LEU A 174 11.59 12.29 -7.04
C LEU A 174 12.92 11.53 -6.97
N HIS A 175 13.04 10.52 -6.10
CA HIS A 175 14.27 9.70 -6.03
C HIS A 175 14.37 8.66 -7.15
N TRP A 176 13.24 8.26 -7.73
CA TRP A 176 13.20 7.21 -8.75
C TRP A 176 13.29 7.77 -10.17
N ASP A 177 13.24 6.92 -11.18
CA ASP A 177 13.16 7.39 -12.56
C ASP A 177 11.82 8.08 -12.86
N ASP A 178 11.74 8.63 -14.06
CA ASP A 178 10.63 9.42 -14.56
C ASP A 178 9.36 8.56 -14.77
N ASP A 179 9.53 7.30 -15.17
CA ASP A 179 8.43 6.36 -15.36
C ASP A 179 7.80 5.99 -14.02
N ARG A 180 8.62 5.76 -12.98
CA ARG A 180 8.13 5.48 -11.63
C ARG A 180 7.41 6.67 -11.02
N LEU A 181 7.84 7.89 -11.32
CA LEU A 181 7.14 9.11 -10.89
C LEU A 181 5.75 9.19 -11.54
N ALA A 182 5.65 9.02 -12.86
CA ALA A 182 4.37 9.02 -13.58
C ALA A 182 3.45 7.89 -13.10
N ALA A 183 3.99 6.67 -12.97
CA ALA A 183 3.29 5.51 -12.43
C ALA A 183 2.68 5.81 -11.05
N THR A 184 3.46 6.38 -10.13
CA THR A 184 2.97 6.73 -8.80
C THR A 184 1.84 7.75 -8.87
N ILE A 185 1.95 8.80 -9.71
CA ILE A 185 0.88 9.78 -9.90
C ILE A 185 -0.42 9.09 -10.37
N PHE A 186 -0.33 8.17 -11.32
CA PHE A 186 -1.50 7.44 -11.83
C PHE A 186 -2.13 6.53 -10.77
N HIS A 187 -1.30 5.80 -10.01
CA HIS A 187 -1.74 4.94 -8.91
C HIS A 187 -2.51 5.75 -7.86
N GLU A 188 -1.94 6.86 -7.39
CA GLU A 188 -2.56 7.63 -6.32
C GLU A 188 -3.82 8.40 -6.78
N LEU A 189 -3.86 8.87 -8.03
CA LEU A 189 -5.07 9.43 -8.63
C LEU A 189 -6.16 8.37 -8.83
N ALA A 190 -5.80 7.11 -9.12
CA ALA A 190 -6.78 6.02 -9.17
C ALA A 190 -7.46 5.84 -7.80
N HIS A 191 -6.72 5.92 -6.69
CA HIS A 191 -7.32 5.90 -5.36
C HIS A 191 -8.30 7.06 -5.11
N GLN A 192 -8.06 8.24 -5.69
CA GLN A 192 -9.02 9.35 -5.62
C GLN A 192 -10.24 9.13 -6.52
N MET A 193 -10.06 8.42 -7.65
CA MET A 193 -11.14 8.07 -8.57
C MET A 193 -12.13 7.10 -7.92
N PHE A 194 -11.62 6.06 -7.26
CA PHE A 194 -12.47 5.05 -6.64
C PHE A 194 -11.78 4.34 -5.47
N TYR A 195 -12.55 4.12 -4.39
CA TYR A 195 -12.09 3.44 -3.19
C TYR A 195 -13.23 2.69 -2.50
N VAL A 196 -12.99 1.42 -2.16
CA VAL A 196 -13.91 0.56 -1.41
C VAL A 196 -13.42 0.43 0.03
N ARG A 197 -14.25 0.83 0.99
CA ARG A 197 -13.92 0.68 2.42
C ARG A 197 -13.72 -0.81 2.78
N ASP A 198 -12.72 -1.08 3.62
CA ASP A 198 -12.38 -2.41 4.15
C ASP A 198 -11.95 -3.46 3.09
N ASP A 199 -11.57 -3.04 1.88
CA ASP A 199 -11.06 -3.95 0.84
C ASP A 199 -9.72 -3.48 0.24
N THR A 200 -8.65 -3.65 1.02
CA THR A 200 -7.29 -3.27 0.60
C THR A 200 -6.87 -4.00 -0.68
N ALA A 201 -7.18 -5.29 -0.83
CA ALA A 201 -6.77 -6.06 -2.00
C ALA A 201 -7.44 -5.55 -3.28
N PHE A 202 -8.73 -5.19 -3.22
CA PHE A 202 -9.43 -4.56 -4.34
C PHE A 202 -8.81 -3.21 -4.71
N ASN A 203 -8.65 -2.31 -3.72
CA ASN A 203 -8.20 -0.94 -3.96
C ASN A 203 -6.79 -0.89 -4.55
N GLU A 204 -5.86 -1.65 -3.98
CA GLU A 204 -4.47 -1.66 -4.44
C GLU A 204 -4.31 -2.35 -5.79
N SER A 205 -5.09 -3.42 -6.05
CA SER A 205 -5.09 -4.08 -7.36
C SER A 205 -5.70 -3.20 -8.47
N PHE A 206 -6.76 -2.44 -8.16
CA PHE A 206 -7.34 -1.47 -9.08
C PHE A 206 -6.33 -0.37 -9.43
N ALA A 207 -5.76 0.28 -8.41
CA ALA A 207 -4.78 1.35 -8.61
C ALA A 207 -3.52 0.83 -9.34
N SER A 208 -3.05 -0.38 -9.01
CA SER A 208 -1.92 -1.02 -9.69
C SER A 208 -2.21 -1.35 -11.15
N PHE A 209 -3.45 -1.70 -11.51
CA PHE A 209 -3.84 -1.89 -12.90
C PHE A 209 -3.82 -0.56 -13.66
N VAL A 210 -4.43 0.49 -13.12
CA VAL A 210 -4.44 1.84 -13.71
C VAL A 210 -3.01 2.38 -13.85
N GLU A 211 -2.14 2.16 -12.85
CA GLU A 211 -0.70 2.47 -12.92
C GLU A 211 -0.05 1.85 -14.16
N ARG A 212 -0.19 0.54 -14.33
CA ARG A 212 0.49 -0.22 -15.38
C ARG A 212 0.00 0.16 -16.77
N GLU A 213 -1.31 0.18 -16.95
CA GLU A 213 -1.92 0.50 -18.23
C GLU A 213 -1.75 1.98 -18.58
N GLY A 214 -1.86 2.87 -17.59
CA GLY A 214 -1.54 4.29 -17.72
C GLY A 214 -0.09 4.54 -18.12
N LEU A 215 0.87 3.84 -17.50
CA LEU A 215 2.29 3.96 -17.86
C LEU A 215 2.56 3.47 -19.30
N ARG A 216 1.89 2.39 -19.72
CA ARG A 216 1.97 1.89 -21.11
C ARG A 216 1.47 2.94 -22.11
N GLN A 217 0.31 3.54 -21.85
CA GLN A 217 -0.26 4.58 -22.71
C GLN A 217 0.57 5.87 -22.67
N TRP A 218 1.13 6.23 -21.52
CA TRP A 218 2.01 7.39 -21.34
C TRP A 218 3.30 7.26 -22.16
N GLY A 219 3.95 6.08 -22.11
CA GLY A 219 5.12 5.79 -22.93
C GLY A 219 4.83 5.96 -24.43
N ALA A 220 3.70 5.40 -24.89
CA ALA A 220 3.25 5.54 -26.27
C ALA A 220 2.98 7.00 -26.66
N HIS A 221 2.31 7.77 -25.79
CA HIS A 221 2.04 9.21 -26.00
C HIS A 221 3.32 10.02 -26.16
N ARG A 222 4.38 9.66 -25.45
CA ARG A 222 5.70 10.30 -25.55
C ARG A 222 6.58 9.80 -26.69
N GLY A 223 6.10 8.83 -27.49
CA GLY A 223 6.90 8.17 -28.52
C GLY A 223 8.09 7.39 -27.96
N LEU A 224 8.02 6.97 -26.69
CA LEU A 224 9.03 6.11 -26.08
C LEU A 224 8.85 4.68 -26.57
N PRO A 225 9.94 3.90 -26.69
CA PRO A 225 9.82 2.48 -26.97
C PRO A 225 8.97 1.80 -25.88
N PRO A 226 8.25 0.73 -26.22
CA PRO A 226 7.54 -0.03 -25.21
C PRO A 226 8.51 -0.49 -24.12
N ALA A 227 8.02 -0.54 -22.88
CA ALA A 227 8.81 -1.02 -21.75
C ALA A 227 9.43 -2.38 -22.07
N ASP A 228 10.65 -2.61 -21.60
CA ASP A 228 11.37 -3.86 -21.83
C ASP A 228 10.49 -5.06 -21.43
N PRO A 229 10.09 -5.92 -22.39
CA PRO A 229 9.27 -7.08 -22.10
C PRO A 229 9.94 -8.02 -21.09
N ALA A 230 11.28 -8.04 -21.01
CA ALA A 230 11.99 -8.82 -20.01
C ALA A 230 11.78 -8.26 -18.60
N ALA A 231 11.85 -6.94 -18.41
CA ALA A 231 11.59 -6.30 -17.13
C ALA A 231 10.18 -6.57 -16.59
N LEU A 232 9.17 -6.52 -17.48
CA LEU A 232 7.80 -6.87 -17.12
C LEU A 232 7.68 -8.34 -16.71
N ARG A 233 8.19 -9.26 -17.54
CA ARG A 233 8.20 -10.70 -17.23
C ARG A 233 8.92 -11.01 -15.91
N GLN A 234 10.05 -10.36 -15.64
CA GLN A 234 10.80 -10.54 -14.39
C GLN A 234 9.98 -10.10 -13.17
N ARG A 235 9.25 -8.98 -13.26
CA ARG A 235 8.31 -8.54 -12.21
C ARG A 235 7.20 -9.55 -11.99
N GLU A 236 6.58 -10.04 -13.06
CA GLU A 236 5.51 -11.04 -12.99
C GLU A 236 6.01 -12.36 -12.38
N GLN A 237 7.14 -12.88 -12.84
CA GLN A 237 7.72 -14.13 -12.32
C GLN A 237 8.16 -13.99 -10.86
N PHE A 238 8.75 -12.85 -10.47
CA PHE A 238 9.09 -12.57 -9.08
C PHE A 238 7.84 -12.53 -8.18
N THR A 239 6.82 -11.82 -8.62
CA THR A 239 5.54 -11.71 -7.91
C THR A 239 4.89 -13.08 -7.76
N ALA A 240 4.85 -13.87 -8.83
CA ALA A 240 4.34 -15.24 -8.82
C ALA A 240 5.09 -16.13 -7.82
N LEU A 241 6.42 -16.00 -7.74
CA LEU A 241 7.23 -16.74 -6.78
C LEU A 241 6.88 -16.39 -5.33
N VAL A 242 6.71 -15.09 -5.03
CA VAL A 242 6.31 -14.61 -3.71
C VAL A 242 4.88 -15.07 -3.36
N LEU A 243 3.94 -15.00 -4.30
CA LEU A 243 2.56 -15.46 -4.11
C LEU A 243 2.50 -16.98 -3.88
N ALA A 244 3.22 -17.78 -4.66
CA ALA A 244 3.32 -19.23 -4.47
C ALA A 244 3.91 -19.58 -3.09
N THR A 245 4.87 -18.80 -2.61
CA THR A 245 5.43 -18.95 -1.25
C THR A 245 4.38 -18.67 -0.18
N ARG A 246 3.59 -17.59 -0.35
CA ARG A 246 2.47 -17.27 0.55
C ARG A 246 1.46 -18.42 0.62
N GLU A 247 1.05 -18.97 -0.52
CA GLU A 247 0.12 -20.09 -0.55
C GLU A 247 0.68 -21.35 0.14
N ALA A 248 1.96 -21.64 -0.05
CA ALA A 248 2.62 -22.75 0.62
C ALA A 248 2.62 -22.57 2.15
N LEU A 249 2.92 -21.36 2.62
CA LEU A 249 2.87 -21.01 4.04
C LEU A 249 1.42 -21.07 4.58
N GLN A 250 0.43 -20.60 3.82
CA GLN A 250 -0.97 -20.68 4.21
C GLN A 250 -1.42 -22.13 4.44
N ARG A 251 -1.08 -23.04 3.51
CA ARG A 251 -1.36 -24.47 3.67
C ARG A 251 -0.60 -25.07 4.86
N LEU A 252 0.65 -24.67 5.07
CA LEU A 252 1.44 -25.10 6.22
C LEU A 252 0.79 -24.70 7.55
N TYR A 253 0.34 -23.45 7.67
CA TYR A 253 -0.26 -22.93 8.89
C TYR A 253 -1.62 -23.54 9.19
N ALA A 254 -2.40 -23.89 8.16
CA ALA A 254 -3.68 -24.59 8.27
C ALA A 254 -3.55 -26.08 8.60
N SER A 255 -2.34 -26.67 8.59
CA SER A 255 -2.14 -28.09 8.91
C SER A 255 -2.21 -28.39 10.41
N ASP A 256 -2.41 -29.66 10.76
CA ASP A 256 -2.43 -30.16 12.15
C ASP A 256 -1.01 -30.41 12.73
N LEU A 257 0.04 -29.98 12.04
CA LEU A 257 1.42 -30.15 12.51
C LEU A 257 1.67 -29.36 13.80
N PRO A 258 2.50 -29.87 14.72
CA PRO A 258 2.91 -29.10 15.90
C PRO A 258 3.61 -27.80 15.51
N ASP A 259 3.41 -26.74 16.29
CA ASP A 259 3.99 -25.41 16.00
C ASP A 259 5.51 -25.42 15.82
N ALA A 260 6.22 -26.27 16.57
CA ALA A 260 7.67 -26.44 16.40
C ALA A 260 8.03 -26.94 14.98
N GLU A 261 7.25 -27.85 14.43
CA GLU A 261 7.44 -28.36 13.07
C GLU A 261 7.00 -27.32 12.03
N LYS A 262 5.91 -26.59 12.28
CA LYS A 262 5.50 -25.45 11.43
C LYS A 262 6.59 -24.40 11.33
N ARG A 263 7.27 -24.05 12.43
CA ARG A 263 8.40 -23.10 12.43
C ARG A 263 9.57 -23.60 11.58
N GLN A 264 9.94 -24.87 11.72
CA GLN A 264 11.01 -25.47 10.91
C GLN A 264 10.65 -25.45 9.41
N ARG A 265 9.42 -25.86 9.06
CA ARG A 265 8.94 -25.87 7.67
C ARG A 265 8.75 -24.47 7.09
N LYS A 266 8.39 -23.47 7.90
CA LYS A 266 8.35 -22.05 7.54
C LYS A 266 9.74 -21.58 7.11
N ALA A 267 10.76 -21.84 7.93
CA ALA A 267 12.14 -21.48 7.60
C ALA A 267 12.62 -22.16 6.30
N ALA A 268 12.32 -23.46 6.13
CA ALA A 268 12.64 -24.18 4.91
C ALA A 268 11.92 -23.62 3.67
N THR A 269 10.68 -23.15 3.82
CA THR A 269 9.90 -22.54 2.74
C THR A 269 10.49 -21.20 2.30
N PHE A 270 10.96 -20.37 3.25
CA PHE A 270 11.69 -19.14 2.90
C PHE A 270 13.03 -19.41 2.24
N GLU A 271 13.75 -20.46 2.66
CA GLU A 271 15.00 -20.83 1.98
C GLU A 271 14.73 -21.35 0.56
N ARG A 272 13.63 -22.09 0.36
CA ARG A 272 13.19 -22.49 -0.98
C ARG A 272 12.89 -21.27 -1.86
N LEU A 273 12.20 -20.26 -1.33
CA LEU A 273 11.98 -18.99 -2.05
C LEU A 273 13.32 -18.36 -2.51
N ARG A 274 14.36 -18.35 -1.66
CA ARG A 274 15.68 -17.85 -2.08
C ARG A 274 16.30 -18.68 -3.20
N GLN A 275 16.22 -20.01 -3.09
CA GLN A 275 16.77 -20.93 -4.08
C GLN A 275 16.06 -20.80 -5.43
N ASP A 276 14.72 -20.78 -5.42
CA ASP A 276 13.90 -20.63 -6.62
C ASP A 276 14.16 -19.27 -7.29
N TYR A 277 14.33 -18.20 -6.50
CA TYR A 277 14.73 -16.88 -6.99
C TYR A 277 16.10 -16.91 -7.65
N ARG A 278 17.13 -17.46 -6.99
CA ARG A 278 18.49 -17.54 -7.55
C ARG A 278 18.51 -18.36 -8.83
N HIS A 279 17.78 -19.47 -8.87
CA HIS A 279 17.64 -20.27 -10.09
C HIS A 279 17.02 -19.45 -11.23
N LEU A 280 15.91 -18.76 -10.97
CA LEU A 280 15.23 -17.93 -11.95
C LEU A 280 16.13 -16.79 -12.46
N ARG A 281 16.80 -16.11 -11.52
CA ARG A 281 17.77 -15.04 -11.78
C ARG A 281 18.91 -15.49 -12.69
N ASP A 282 19.53 -16.61 -12.35
CA ASP A 282 20.76 -17.07 -13.00
C ASP A 282 20.47 -17.80 -14.32
N SER A 283 19.27 -18.37 -14.49
CA SER A 283 18.89 -19.11 -15.71
C SER A 283 18.10 -18.29 -16.74
N GLN A 284 17.12 -17.48 -16.32
CA GLN A 284 16.19 -16.79 -17.23
C GLN A 284 16.44 -15.28 -17.30
N TRP A 285 17.03 -14.70 -16.26
CA TRP A 285 17.23 -13.25 -16.17
C TRP A 285 18.67 -12.82 -16.44
N HIS A 286 19.52 -13.73 -16.91
CA HIS A 286 20.93 -13.47 -17.21
C HIS A 286 21.71 -12.85 -16.04
N GLY A 287 21.35 -13.21 -14.80
CA GLY A 287 22.01 -12.72 -13.60
C GLY A 287 21.54 -11.34 -13.11
N ASP A 288 20.41 -10.81 -13.57
CA ASP A 288 19.85 -9.53 -13.10
C ASP A 288 19.49 -9.55 -11.61
N ARG A 289 20.21 -8.75 -10.81
CA ARG A 289 20.16 -8.76 -9.33
C ARG A 289 19.11 -7.82 -8.72
N ARG A 290 18.15 -7.32 -9.49
CA ARG A 290 17.21 -6.26 -9.05
C ARG A 290 16.45 -6.56 -7.75
N TYR A 291 16.20 -7.82 -7.40
CA TYR A 291 15.50 -8.19 -6.16
C TYR A 291 16.41 -8.82 -5.09
N ASP A 292 17.73 -8.87 -5.30
CA ASP A 292 18.68 -9.51 -4.38
C ASP A 292 18.57 -8.90 -2.97
N THR A 293 18.51 -7.58 -2.87
CA THR A 293 18.38 -6.88 -1.57
C THR A 293 17.11 -7.30 -0.82
N TRP A 294 16.00 -7.50 -1.54
CA TRP A 294 14.75 -7.91 -0.92
C TRP A 294 14.79 -9.40 -0.53
N ILE A 295 15.30 -10.28 -1.39
CA ILE A 295 15.35 -11.73 -1.13
C ILE A 295 16.32 -12.10 -0.01
N GLU A 296 17.48 -11.43 0.03
CA GLU A 296 18.56 -11.79 0.94
C GLU A 296 18.44 -11.08 2.30
N SER A 297 17.64 -10.02 2.41
CA SER A 297 17.28 -9.46 3.72
C SER A 297 16.33 -10.40 4.50
N PRO A 298 16.23 -10.29 5.83
CA PRO A 298 15.37 -11.18 6.63
C PRO A 298 13.96 -11.32 6.05
N LEU A 299 13.52 -12.57 5.88
CA LEU A 299 12.20 -12.91 5.37
C LEU A 299 11.33 -13.40 6.53
N ASN A 300 10.08 -12.94 6.54
CA ASN A 300 9.06 -13.32 7.51
C ASN A 300 7.67 -13.12 6.88
N ASN A 301 6.61 -13.50 7.58
CA ASN A 301 5.25 -13.42 7.07
C ASN A 301 4.84 -11.97 6.74
N ALA A 302 5.16 -11.03 7.63
CA ALA A 302 4.82 -9.62 7.47
C ALA A 302 5.44 -8.97 6.22
N LYS A 303 6.65 -9.38 5.83
CA LYS A 303 7.32 -8.88 4.62
C LYS A 303 6.66 -9.37 3.32
N LEU A 304 5.92 -10.48 3.37
CA LEU A 304 5.15 -10.95 2.22
C LEU A 304 3.81 -10.23 2.07
N LEU A 305 3.33 -9.49 3.09
CA LEU A 305 2.00 -8.87 3.07
C LEU A 305 1.77 -7.95 1.86
N PRO A 306 2.68 -7.02 1.49
CA PRO A 306 2.44 -6.13 0.36
C PRO A 306 2.07 -6.86 -0.93
N PHE A 307 2.79 -7.91 -1.31
CA PHE A 307 2.54 -8.64 -2.57
C PHE A 307 1.14 -9.28 -2.66
N GLY A 308 0.52 -9.61 -1.52
CA GLY A 308 -0.86 -10.10 -1.49
C GLY A 308 -1.92 -9.00 -1.58
N LEU A 309 -1.55 -7.74 -1.35
CA LEU A 309 -2.44 -6.58 -1.40
C LEU A 309 -2.46 -5.96 -2.79
N TYR A 310 -1.28 -5.69 -3.38
CA TYR A 310 -1.17 -4.93 -4.64
C TYR A 310 -1.43 -5.76 -5.91
N ASP A 311 -1.09 -7.04 -5.91
CA ASP A 311 -1.02 -7.83 -7.14
C ASP A 311 -2.17 -8.82 -7.33
N ARG A 312 -3.03 -9.00 -6.32
CA ARG A 312 -3.98 -10.11 -6.26
C ARG A 312 -4.99 -10.11 -7.41
N TRP A 313 -5.53 -8.96 -7.79
CA TRP A 313 -6.62 -8.86 -8.78
C TRP A 313 -6.24 -8.06 -10.02
N VAL A 314 -4.95 -7.77 -10.24
CA VAL A 314 -4.51 -6.96 -11.39
C VAL A 314 -4.93 -7.62 -12.71
N SER A 315 -4.84 -8.94 -12.80
CA SER A 315 -5.30 -9.71 -13.97
C SER A 315 -6.81 -9.62 -14.18
N ALA A 316 -7.61 -9.61 -13.11
CA ALA A 316 -9.05 -9.41 -13.19
C ALA A 316 -9.41 -8.02 -13.74
N PHE A 317 -8.73 -6.97 -13.28
CA PHE A 317 -8.94 -5.60 -13.80
C PHE A 317 -8.48 -5.46 -15.25
N ALA A 318 -7.40 -6.13 -15.65
CA ALA A 318 -6.99 -6.18 -17.06
C ALA A 318 -8.05 -6.86 -17.93
N ALA A 319 -8.59 -8.01 -17.50
CA ALA A 319 -9.68 -8.69 -18.20
C ALA A 319 -10.95 -7.82 -18.27
N LEU A 320 -11.25 -7.06 -17.20
CA LEU A 320 -12.37 -6.13 -17.18
C LEU A 320 -12.18 -4.98 -18.17
N PHE A 321 -10.99 -4.38 -18.24
CA PHE A 321 -10.67 -3.32 -19.18
C PHE A 321 -10.80 -3.77 -20.64
N GLU A 322 -10.33 -4.97 -20.96
CA GLU A 322 -10.53 -5.60 -22.28
C GLU A 322 -12.02 -5.78 -22.60
N ARG A 323 -12.82 -6.28 -21.64
CA ARG A 323 -14.28 -6.47 -21.81
C ARG A 323 -15.04 -5.16 -22.04
N GLU A 324 -14.61 -4.09 -21.40
CA GLU A 324 -15.19 -2.75 -21.57
C GLU A 324 -14.64 -2.03 -22.82
N GLY A 325 -13.87 -2.73 -23.66
CA GLY A 325 -13.40 -2.23 -24.96
C GLY A 325 -12.19 -1.31 -24.87
N LYS A 326 -11.39 -1.41 -23.80
CA LYS A 326 -10.26 -0.50 -23.48
C LYS A 326 -10.68 0.96 -23.34
N ASP A 327 -11.92 1.18 -22.93
CA ASP A 327 -12.48 2.50 -22.68
C ASP A 327 -12.44 2.81 -21.18
N TRP A 328 -11.72 3.86 -20.80
CA TRP A 328 -11.53 4.23 -19.40
C TRP A 328 -12.84 4.58 -18.69
N GLN A 329 -13.76 5.29 -19.36
CA GLN A 329 -15.02 5.68 -18.74
C GLN A 329 -15.92 4.46 -18.47
N ARG A 330 -16.02 3.53 -19.42
CA ARG A 330 -16.77 2.28 -19.26
C ARG A 330 -16.14 1.39 -18.20
N PHE A 331 -14.80 1.31 -18.21
CA PHE A 331 -14.03 0.58 -17.20
C PHE A 331 -14.28 1.11 -15.79
N TYR A 332 -14.16 2.41 -15.53
CA TYR A 332 -14.42 2.96 -14.20
C TYR A 332 -15.87 2.73 -13.76
N GLY A 333 -16.84 2.86 -14.67
CA GLY A 333 -18.22 2.50 -14.39
C GLY A 333 -18.40 1.02 -14.01
N ALA A 334 -17.62 0.11 -14.61
CA ALA A 334 -17.63 -1.31 -14.26
C ALA A 334 -16.94 -1.59 -12.92
N VAL A 335 -15.82 -0.93 -12.62
CA VAL A 335 -15.13 -0.98 -11.33
C VAL A 335 -16.06 -0.50 -10.21
N GLU A 336 -16.79 0.59 -10.43
CA GLU A 336 -17.76 1.11 -9.45
C GLU A 336 -18.88 0.09 -9.18
N ARG A 337 -19.43 -0.54 -10.22
CA ARG A 337 -20.42 -1.62 -10.07
C ARG A 337 -19.86 -2.78 -9.26
N LEU A 338 -18.61 -3.20 -9.50
CA LEU A 338 -17.96 -4.25 -8.72
C LEU A 338 -17.78 -3.85 -7.26
N GLY A 339 -17.34 -2.62 -7.00
CA GLY A 339 -17.07 -2.16 -5.64
C GLY A 339 -18.33 -2.01 -4.77
N ARG A 340 -19.51 -1.81 -5.38
CA ARG A 340 -20.81 -1.76 -4.68
C ARG A 340 -21.35 -3.14 -4.27
N LEU A 341 -20.77 -4.23 -4.77
CA LEU A 341 -21.17 -5.59 -4.38
C LEU A 341 -20.77 -5.90 -2.93
N SER A 342 -21.40 -6.92 -2.34
CA SER A 342 -20.90 -7.49 -1.08
C SER A 342 -19.48 -8.04 -1.26
N ALA A 343 -18.69 -8.13 -0.18
CA ALA A 343 -17.31 -8.59 -0.25
C ALA A 343 -17.20 -10.00 -0.88
N GLU A 344 -18.10 -10.92 -0.52
CA GLU A 344 -18.13 -12.27 -1.08
C GLU A 344 -18.47 -12.28 -2.58
N GLU A 345 -19.48 -11.53 -3.00
CA GLU A 345 -19.86 -11.43 -4.42
C GLU A 345 -18.77 -10.79 -5.27
N ARG A 346 -18.16 -9.72 -4.75
CA ARG A 346 -17.04 -9.05 -5.40
C ARG A 346 -15.87 -10.00 -5.60
N GLN A 347 -15.49 -10.75 -4.57
CA GLN A 347 -14.43 -11.75 -4.68
C GLN A 347 -14.77 -12.84 -5.72
N ARG A 348 -16.00 -13.39 -5.69
CA ARG A 348 -16.43 -14.38 -6.69
C ARG A 348 -16.34 -13.81 -8.10
N ARG A 349 -16.75 -12.55 -8.29
CA ARG A 349 -16.75 -11.90 -9.61
C ARG A 349 -15.34 -11.62 -10.13
N LEU A 350 -14.41 -11.22 -9.25
CA LEU A 350 -13.00 -11.06 -9.60
C LEU A 350 -12.37 -12.39 -9.98
N GLN A 351 -12.63 -13.46 -9.24
CA GLN A 351 -12.16 -14.81 -9.59
C GLN A 351 -12.67 -15.27 -10.97
N GLN A 352 -13.92 -14.97 -11.31
CA GLN A 352 -14.46 -15.25 -12.63
C GLN A 352 -13.75 -14.46 -13.74
N LEU A 353 -13.40 -13.20 -13.48
CA LEU A 353 -12.64 -12.37 -14.43
C LEU A 353 -11.24 -12.96 -14.67
N GLU A 354 -10.55 -13.43 -13.63
CA GLU A 354 -9.24 -14.08 -13.78
C GLU A 354 -9.31 -15.41 -14.51
N ALA A 355 -10.35 -16.20 -14.25
CA ALA A 355 -10.57 -17.49 -14.91
C ALA A 355 -11.05 -17.35 -16.37
N GLY A 356 -11.23 -16.12 -16.88
CA GLY A 356 -11.79 -15.88 -18.21
C GLY A 356 -13.28 -16.18 -18.35
N GLY A 357 -13.98 -16.42 -17.23
CA GLY A 357 -15.40 -16.78 -17.22
C GLY A 357 -16.31 -15.61 -17.58
N GLU A 358 -17.16 -15.79 -18.59
CA GLU A 358 -18.34 -14.96 -18.80
C GLU A 358 -19.27 -15.14 -17.59
N THR A 359 -19.77 -14.05 -17.01
CA THR A 359 -20.92 -14.13 -16.11
C THR A 359 -22.16 -13.96 -17.00
N PRO A 360 -23.23 -14.75 -16.80
CA PRO A 360 -24.43 -14.61 -17.59
C PRO A 360 -24.91 -13.16 -17.55
N ALA A 361 -25.26 -12.60 -18.70
CA ALA A 361 -26.00 -11.35 -18.77
C ALA A 361 -27.17 -11.44 -17.79
N SER A 362 -27.33 -10.40 -16.96
CA SER A 362 -28.43 -10.31 -16.00
C SER A 362 -29.73 -10.68 -16.70
N ALA A 363 -30.43 -11.69 -16.17
CA ALA A 363 -31.81 -11.92 -16.50
C ALA A 363 -32.56 -10.60 -16.26
N THR A 364 -33.03 -10.00 -17.34
CA THR A 364 -34.12 -9.04 -17.32
C THR A 364 -35.28 -9.71 -16.58
N ALA A 365 -35.57 -9.21 -15.38
CA ALA A 365 -36.86 -9.46 -14.75
C ALA A 365 -37.81 -8.37 -15.27
N ASP A 366 -38.73 -8.82 -16.13
CA ASP A 366 -39.99 -8.22 -16.62
C ASP A 366 -40.09 -6.71 -16.90
#